data_AF-A0A174LXE6-F1
#
_entry.id   AF-A0A174LXE6-F1
#
_cell.length_a   1.000
_cell.length_b   1.000
_cell.length_c   1.000
_cell.angle_alpha   90.00
_cell.angle_beta   90.00
_cell.angle_gamma   90.00
#
_symmetry.space_group_name_H-M   'P 1'
#
loop_
_entity.id
_entity.type
_entity.pdbx_description
1 polymer ?
#
loop_
_entity_poly.entity_id
_entity_poly.type
_entity_poly.pdbx_seq_one_letter_code
_entity_poly.pdbx_strand_id
1 'polypeptide(L)'
;MEDKFEKMLNENLEFLKMVDELIQYGIENYQENYSDSYKDTDFQLYQKYTYEDVCRLLNWQRNMNAQNIGGYFYDATTKTLPVFINYDKAEDAIAYEDRFVTRENLIALSKHPRKVNSSDADHFFKRTESDKENKILLFVRKNKDDKEAKEFYFLGEVFAQGEPIPIKMEKTGDDAFEINYKLDVPVREDIYEYIVSEA
;
A
#
# COMPACT_ATOMS: atom_id res chain seq x y z
N MET A 1 29.81 -16.30 -5.88
CA MET A 1 29.57 -15.09 -5.07
C MET A 1 29.79 -15.39 -3.60
N GLU A 2 29.30 -16.53 -3.10
CA GLU A 2 29.60 -17.05 -1.74
C GLU A 2 31.10 -17.02 -1.41
N ASP A 3 31.93 -17.52 -2.32
CA ASP A 3 33.38 -17.70 -2.12
C ASP A 3 34.16 -16.40 -1.82
N LYS A 4 33.68 -15.24 -2.30
CA LYS A 4 34.35 -13.94 -2.03
C LYS A 4 33.82 -13.27 -0.77
N PHE A 5 32.51 -13.35 -0.54
CA PHE A 5 31.87 -12.73 0.63
C PHE A 5 32.26 -13.47 1.90
N GLU A 6 32.20 -14.80 1.89
CA GLU A 6 32.64 -15.65 3.00
C GLU A 6 34.11 -15.43 3.34
N LYS A 7 34.98 -15.37 2.32
CA LYS A 7 36.39 -15.06 2.52
C LYS A 7 36.60 -13.69 3.17
N MET A 8 35.88 -12.66 2.72
CA MET A 8 35.94 -11.32 3.30
C MET A 8 35.46 -11.31 4.76
N LEU A 9 34.39 -12.04 5.09
CA LEU A 9 33.92 -12.17 6.48
C LEU A 9 34.94 -12.84 7.39
N ASN A 10 35.60 -13.90 6.91
CA ASN A 10 36.51 -14.70 7.72
C ASN A 10 37.91 -14.08 7.85
N GLU A 11 38.40 -13.39 6.82
CA GLU A 11 39.78 -12.92 6.75
C GLU A 11 39.93 -11.40 6.97
N ASN A 12 38.87 -10.62 6.86
CA ASN A 12 38.90 -9.16 7.04
C ASN A 12 38.02 -8.73 8.22
N LEU A 13 38.67 -8.45 9.36
CA LEU A 13 38.00 -8.04 10.60
C LEU A 13 37.20 -6.73 10.47
N GLU A 14 37.65 -5.79 9.63
CA GLU A 14 36.93 -4.53 9.40
C GLU A 14 35.62 -4.79 8.64
N PHE A 15 35.69 -5.62 7.59
CA PHE A 15 34.50 -6.03 6.84
C PHE A 15 33.49 -6.80 7.71
N LEU A 16 33.96 -7.74 8.54
CA LEU A 16 33.12 -8.46 9.49
C LEU A 16 32.39 -7.50 10.43
N LYS A 17 33.09 -6.53 11.01
CA LYS A 17 32.49 -5.52 11.90
C LYS A 17 31.44 -4.68 11.18
N MET A 18 31.72 -4.23 9.96
CA MET A 18 30.74 -3.47 9.18
C MET A 18 29.48 -4.29 8.90
N VAL A 19 29.62 -5.59 8.58
CA VAL A 19 28.46 -6.47 8.37
C VAL A 19 27.68 -6.69 9.66
N ASP A 20 28.37 -6.94 10.78
CA ASP A 20 27.75 -7.12 12.10
C ASP A 20 26.98 -5.86 12.54
N GLU A 21 27.59 -4.68 12.38
CA GLU A 21 26.96 -3.38 12.65
C GLU A 21 25.70 -3.17 11.80
N LEU A 22 25.75 -3.51 10.50
CA LEU A 22 24.58 -3.41 9.62
C LEU A 22 23.45 -4.37 10.02
N ILE A 23 23.79 -5.59 10.43
CA ILE A 23 22.81 -6.58 10.91
C ILE A 23 22.16 -6.08 12.20
N GLN A 24 22.98 -5.63 13.15
CA GLN A 24 22.50 -5.13 14.43
C GLN A 24 21.61 -3.90 14.26
N TYR A 25 22.02 -2.94 13.42
CA TYR A 25 21.19 -1.80 13.06
C TYR A 25 19.86 -2.22 12.43
N GLY A 26 19.87 -3.21 11.53
CA GLY A 26 18.65 -3.72 10.92
C GLY A 26 17.69 -4.35 11.93
N ILE A 27 18.22 -5.11 12.90
CA ILE A 27 17.44 -5.73 13.98
C ILE A 27 16.86 -4.65 14.90
N GLU A 28 17.66 -3.68 15.32
CA GLU A 28 17.23 -2.58 16.19
C GLU A 28 16.15 -1.74 15.52
N ASN A 29 16.36 -1.34 14.26
CA ASN A 29 15.36 -0.60 13.49
C ASN A 29 14.05 -1.39 13.34
N TYR A 30 14.12 -2.72 13.11
CA TYR A 30 12.92 -3.55 13.09
C TYR A 30 12.23 -3.58 14.46
N GLN A 31 12.97 -3.78 15.54
CA GLN A 31 12.43 -3.82 16.90
C GLN A 31 11.75 -2.52 17.29
N GLU A 32 12.36 -1.37 16.95
CA GLU A 32 11.83 -0.05 17.30
C GLU A 32 10.64 0.36 16.43
N ASN A 33 10.71 0.09 15.12
CA ASN A 33 9.78 0.70 14.16
C ASN A 33 8.78 -0.27 13.53
N TYR A 34 9.05 -1.58 13.49
CA TYR A 34 8.30 -2.54 12.67
C TYR A 34 7.89 -3.84 13.39
N SER A 35 8.09 -3.93 14.71
CA SER A 35 7.84 -5.14 15.49
C SER A 35 6.41 -5.29 16.01
N ASP A 36 5.60 -4.22 15.97
CA ASP A 36 4.20 -4.23 16.39
C ASP A 36 3.29 -4.57 15.20
N SER A 37 3.29 -5.87 14.85
CA SER A 37 2.52 -6.40 13.72
C SER A 37 1.03 -6.09 13.83
N TYR A 38 0.48 -5.53 12.76
CA TYR A 38 -0.93 -5.36 12.55
C TYR A 38 -1.57 -6.72 12.23
N LYS A 39 -2.31 -7.26 13.20
CA LYS A 39 -3.01 -8.56 13.12
C LYS A 39 -2.07 -9.70 12.68
N ASP A 40 -2.44 -10.42 11.63
CA ASP A 40 -1.72 -11.54 11.04
C ASP A 40 -0.92 -11.11 9.80
N THR A 41 -0.42 -9.87 9.79
CA THR A 41 0.42 -9.32 8.72
C THR A 41 1.82 -8.96 9.24
N ASP A 42 2.76 -8.81 8.32
CA ASP A 42 4.12 -8.34 8.62
C ASP A 42 4.25 -6.81 8.51
N PHE A 43 3.12 -6.08 8.50
CA PHE A 43 3.08 -4.62 8.50
C PHE A 43 2.76 -4.07 9.88
N GLN A 44 3.27 -2.89 10.20
CA GLN A 44 2.94 -2.11 11.39
C GLN A 44 2.18 -0.85 10.95
N LEU A 45 1.07 -0.54 11.63
CA LEU A 45 0.26 0.64 11.31
C LEU A 45 1.09 1.92 11.36
N TYR A 46 0.83 2.81 10.40
CA TYR A 46 1.42 4.15 10.29
C TYR A 46 2.92 4.18 10.01
N GLN A 47 3.53 3.03 9.69
CA GLN A 47 4.88 2.99 9.15
C GLN A 47 4.88 3.11 7.63
N LYS A 48 6.05 3.49 7.10
CA LYS A 48 6.26 3.72 5.69
C LYS A 48 6.82 2.49 5.00
N TYR A 49 6.30 2.19 3.81
CA TYR A 49 6.73 1.06 2.99
C TYR A 49 6.89 1.48 1.54
N THR A 50 7.93 0.96 0.88
CA THR A 50 8.05 1.05 -0.57
C THR A 50 7.24 -0.04 -1.26
N TYR A 51 7.03 0.07 -2.57
CA TYR A 51 6.44 -1.02 -3.37
C TYR A 51 7.20 -2.35 -3.22
N GLU A 52 8.53 -2.29 -3.09
CA GLU A 52 9.36 -3.48 -2.93
C GLU A 52 9.15 -4.14 -1.57
N ASP A 53 9.08 -3.34 -0.49
CA ASP A 53 8.79 -3.84 0.85
C ASP A 53 7.42 -4.53 0.88
N VAL A 54 6.40 -3.89 0.29
CA VAL A 54 5.05 -4.47 0.23
C VAL A 54 5.04 -5.80 -0.52
N CYS A 55 5.72 -5.93 -1.67
CA CYS A 55 5.78 -7.21 -2.38
C CYS A 55 6.47 -8.31 -1.53
N ARG A 56 7.56 -7.96 -0.84
CA ARG A 56 8.31 -8.90 0.00
C ARG A 56 7.50 -9.34 1.22
N LEU A 57 6.90 -8.40 1.95
CA LEU A 57 6.12 -8.66 3.16
C LEU A 57 4.80 -9.37 2.85
N LEU A 58 4.25 -9.22 1.65
CA LEU A 58 3.12 -10.03 1.18
C LEU A 58 3.52 -11.41 0.64
N ASN A 59 4.81 -11.75 0.64
CA ASN A 59 5.34 -13.00 0.10
C ASN A 59 4.97 -13.23 -1.38
N TRP A 60 4.94 -12.16 -2.19
CA TRP A 60 4.69 -12.28 -3.62
C TRP A 60 5.86 -12.97 -4.33
N GLN A 61 5.56 -13.81 -5.31
CA GLN A 61 6.58 -14.55 -6.05
C GLN A 61 7.58 -13.65 -6.79
N ARG A 62 7.17 -12.42 -7.12
CA ARG A 62 7.99 -11.45 -7.84
C ARG A 62 7.73 -10.05 -7.29
N ASN A 63 8.80 -9.29 -7.09
CA ASN A 63 8.69 -7.87 -6.82
C ASN A 63 8.15 -7.15 -8.06
N MET A 64 7.09 -6.37 -7.87
CA MET A 64 6.49 -5.56 -8.91
C MET A 64 6.83 -4.09 -8.68
N ASN A 65 7.20 -3.39 -9.75
CA ASN A 65 7.45 -1.95 -9.67
C ASN A 65 6.13 -1.16 -9.75
N ALA A 66 6.21 0.15 -9.48
CA ALA A 66 5.06 1.06 -9.51
C ALA A 66 4.29 1.04 -10.85
N GLN A 67 4.96 0.83 -11.99
CA GLN A 67 4.33 0.80 -13.30
C GLN A 67 3.46 -0.46 -13.47
N ASN A 68 3.95 -1.61 -13.00
CA ASN A 68 3.23 -2.88 -13.07
C ASN A 68 2.07 -2.93 -12.07
N ILE A 69 2.24 -2.35 -10.89
CA ILE A 69 1.18 -2.27 -9.88
C ILE A 69 0.11 -1.26 -10.32
N GLY A 70 0.49 -0.07 -10.80
CA GLY A 70 -0.44 0.92 -11.36
C GLY A 70 -1.55 1.37 -10.41
N GLY A 71 -1.27 1.50 -9.11
CA GLY A 71 -2.22 1.94 -8.07
C GLY A 71 -2.77 0.79 -7.21
N TYR A 72 -3.08 -0.36 -7.78
CA TYR A 72 -3.43 -1.56 -6.99
C TYR A 72 -3.20 -2.82 -7.82
N PHE A 73 -2.95 -3.97 -7.20
CA PHE A 73 -2.83 -5.22 -7.95
C PHE A 73 -3.32 -6.38 -7.08
N TYR A 74 -4.09 -7.29 -7.66
CA TYR A 74 -4.56 -8.48 -6.96
C TYR A 74 -3.63 -9.66 -7.24
N ASP A 75 -3.03 -10.22 -6.19
CA ASP A 75 -2.28 -11.47 -6.27
C ASP A 75 -3.15 -12.63 -5.78
N ALA A 76 -3.52 -13.52 -6.70
CA ALA A 76 -4.40 -14.64 -6.41
C ALA A 76 -3.76 -15.75 -5.56
N THR A 77 -2.42 -15.80 -5.48
CA THR A 77 -1.70 -16.82 -4.71
C THR A 77 -1.81 -16.53 -3.21
N THR A 78 -1.62 -15.26 -2.86
CA THR A 78 -1.63 -14.76 -1.48
C THR A 78 -2.99 -14.18 -1.09
N LYS A 79 -3.91 -14.01 -2.05
CA LYS A 79 -5.21 -13.34 -1.90
C LYS A 79 -5.11 -11.93 -1.34
N THR A 80 -4.06 -11.20 -1.74
CA THR A 80 -3.80 -9.85 -1.26
C THR A 80 -3.98 -8.83 -2.36
N LEU A 81 -4.49 -7.66 -1.98
CA LEU A 81 -4.77 -6.55 -2.87
C LEU A 81 -4.28 -5.25 -2.20
N PRO A 82 -2.98 -4.93 -2.27
CA PRO A 82 -2.49 -3.63 -1.84
C PRO A 82 -3.02 -2.52 -2.74
N VAL A 83 -3.49 -1.44 -2.13
CA VAL A 83 -4.00 -0.23 -2.78
C VAL A 83 -3.10 0.94 -2.38
N PHE A 84 -2.51 1.60 -3.37
CA PHE A 84 -1.57 2.71 -3.24
C PHE A 84 -2.22 4.00 -3.73
N ILE A 85 -2.40 4.96 -2.83
CA ILE A 85 -2.99 6.26 -3.14
C ILE A 85 -1.94 7.35 -2.93
N ASN A 86 -1.81 8.20 -3.95
CA ASN A 86 -1.12 9.48 -3.80
C ASN A 86 -2.21 10.47 -3.45
N TYR A 87 -2.29 10.83 -2.17
CA TYR A 87 -3.28 11.78 -1.71
C TYR A 87 -2.82 13.19 -2.06
N ASP A 88 -3.62 13.87 -2.86
CA ASP A 88 -3.45 15.28 -3.20
C ASP A 88 -4.79 15.97 -2.94
N LYS A 89 -4.82 16.85 -1.94
CA LYS A 89 -6.03 17.59 -1.59
C LYS A 89 -6.00 18.90 -2.38
N ALA A 90 -6.39 18.84 -3.65
CA ALA A 90 -6.62 20.06 -4.40
C ALA A 90 -7.78 20.85 -3.75
N GLU A 91 -7.66 22.17 -3.63
CA GLU A 91 -8.73 23.06 -3.12
C GLU A 91 -10.03 22.91 -3.92
N ASP A 92 -9.92 22.55 -5.20
CA ASP A 92 -11.01 22.26 -6.13
C ASP A 92 -11.20 20.74 -6.37
N ALA A 93 -10.99 19.90 -5.36
CA ALA A 93 -11.08 18.43 -5.48
C ALA A 93 -12.34 18.04 -6.28
N ILE A 94 -12.13 17.63 -7.52
CA ILE A 94 -13.18 17.23 -8.44
C ILE A 94 -13.89 16.04 -7.77
N ALA A 95 -15.20 15.88 -8.01
CA ALA A 95 -16.00 14.80 -7.44
C ALA A 95 -15.40 13.38 -7.64
N TYR A 96 -14.41 13.23 -8.52
CA TYR A 96 -13.77 12.00 -8.96
C TYR A 96 -12.29 11.87 -8.52
N GLU A 97 -11.93 12.41 -7.35
CA GLU A 97 -10.61 12.15 -6.74
C GLU A 97 -10.74 11.31 -5.46
N ASP A 98 -9.67 10.55 -5.18
CA ASP A 98 -9.53 9.77 -3.95
C ASP A 98 -9.57 10.72 -2.75
N ARG A 99 -10.53 10.55 -1.84
CA ARG A 99 -10.81 11.51 -0.77
C ARG A 99 -11.18 10.83 0.54
N PHE A 100 -10.61 11.31 1.64
CA PHE A 100 -11.09 10.93 2.96
C PHE A 100 -12.41 11.65 3.26
N VAL A 101 -13.43 10.89 3.65
CA VAL A 101 -14.70 11.43 4.16
C VAL A 101 -14.63 11.59 5.67
N THR A 102 -13.96 10.65 6.34
CA THR A 102 -13.67 10.66 7.79
C THR A 102 -12.35 9.92 8.02
N ARG A 103 -11.89 9.82 9.28
CA ARG A 103 -10.73 8.99 9.65
C ARG A 103 -10.92 7.50 9.36
N GLU A 104 -12.15 7.02 9.22
CA GLU A 104 -12.45 5.60 8.97
C GLU A 104 -13.05 5.33 7.59
N ASN A 105 -13.35 6.38 6.80
CA ASN A 105 -14.00 6.24 5.49
C ASN A 105 -13.23 7.01 4.41
N LEU A 106 -12.92 6.31 3.33
CA LEU A 106 -12.21 6.82 2.16
C LEU A 106 -13.01 6.45 0.90
N ILE A 107 -13.21 7.40 0.00
CA ILE A 107 -13.74 7.12 -1.34
C ILE A 107 -12.55 7.09 -2.28
N ALA A 108 -12.44 6.02 -3.07
CA ALA A 108 -11.37 5.87 -4.05
C ALA A 108 -11.90 5.40 -5.40
N LEU A 109 -11.13 5.63 -6.46
CA LEU A 109 -11.47 5.18 -7.80
C LEU A 109 -10.78 3.89 -8.20
N SER A 110 -11.49 3.06 -8.98
CA SER A 110 -10.86 1.99 -9.74
C SER A 110 -9.89 2.55 -10.80
N LYS A 111 -9.01 1.69 -11.32
CA LYS A 111 -8.30 2.03 -12.56
C LYS A 111 -9.31 2.22 -13.69
N HIS A 112 -8.94 3.01 -14.68
CA HIS A 112 -9.65 3.01 -15.96
C HIS A 112 -8.98 1.99 -16.91
N PRO A 113 -9.72 1.39 -17.87
CA PRO A 113 -11.16 1.54 -18.13
C PRO A 113 -11.99 0.44 -17.44
N ARG A 114 -12.01 0.36 -16.10
CA ARG A 114 -12.71 -0.71 -15.38
C ARG A 114 -14.20 -0.44 -15.24
N LYS A 115 -14.98 -1.51 -15.27
CA LYS A 115 -16.43 -1.47 -15.10
C LYS A 115 -16.82 -2.14 -13.80
N VAL A 116 -18.01 -1.81 -13.32
CA VAL A 116 -18.64 -2.41 -12.13
C VAL A 116 -18.80 -3.92 -12.20
N ASN A 117 -18.67 -4.56 -13.36
CA ASN A 117 -18.74 -6.01 -13.59
C ASN A 117 -17.40 -6.64 -13.98
N SER A 118 -16.29 -5.91 -13.81
CA SER A 118 -14.95 -6.42 -14.04
C SER A 118 -14.46 -7.28 -12.86
N SER A 119 -13.46 -8.13 -13.10
CA SER A 119 -12.83 -8.92 -12.04
C SER A 119 -12.30 -8.07 -10.89
N ASP A 120 -11.80 -6.85 -11.17
CA ASP A 120 -11.36 -5.92 -10.13
C ASP A 120 -12.52 -5.61 -9.16
N ALA A 121 -13.73 -5.37 -9.67
CA ALA A 121 -14.90 -5.16 -8.83
C ALA A 121 -15.26 -6.41 -8.02
N ASP A 122 -15.11 -7.61 -8.59
CA ASP A 122 -15.33 -8.85 -7.87
C ASP A 122 -14.33 -9.05 -6.73
N HIS A 123 -13.04 -8.72 -6.95
CA HIS A 123 -12.00 -8.80 -5.94
C HIS A 123 -12.21 -7.80 -4.80
N PHE A 124 -12.56 -6.54 -5.11
CA PHE A 124 -12.81 -5.50 -4.11
C PHE A 124 -14.08 -5.77 -3.28
N PHE A 125 -15.17 -6.14 -3.94
CA PHE A 125 -16.49 -6.35 -3.30
C PHE A 125 -16.72 -7.81 -2.89
N LYS A 126 -15.72 -8.67 -3.05
CA LYS A 126 -15.72 -10.08 -2.64
C LYS A 126 -16.96 -10.85 -3.14
N ARG A 127 -17.28 -10.67 -4.41
CA ARG A 127 -18.53 -11.19 -5.01
C ARG A 127 -18.47 -12.66 -5.35
N THR A 128 -17.28 -13.21 -5.55
CA THR A 128 -17.09 -14.65 -5.78
C THR A 128 -16.67 -15.38 -4.49
N GLU A 129 -16.80 -16.70 -4.49
CA GLU A 129 -16.35 -17.54 -3.38
C GLU A 129 -14.83 -17.47 -3.19
N SER A 130 -14.06 -17.39 -4.28
CA SER A 130 -12.60 -17.25 -4.21
C SER A 130 -12.15 -15.96 -3.53
N ASP A 131 -12.97 -14.90 -3.61
CA ASP A 131 -12.63 -13.56 -3.15
C ASP A 131 -12.98 -13.28 -1.68
N LYS A 132 -13.71 -14.18 -0.99
CA LYS A 132 -14.16 -13.96 0.40
C LYS A 132 -13.00 -13.65 1.36
N GLU A 133 -11.88 -14.33 1.14
CA GLU A 133 -10.67 -14.19 1.95
C GLU A 133 -9.69 -13.11 1.45
N ASN A 134 -10.07 -12.31 0.45
CA ASN A 134 -9.18 -11.28 -0.07
C ASN A 134 -8.89 -10.23 1.02
N LYS A 135 -7.61 -9.91 1.22
CA LYS A 135 -7.17 -8.81 2.10
C LYS A 135 -6.84 -7.58 1.27
N ILE A 136 -7.56 -6.48 1.50
CA ILE A 136 -7.32 -5.22 0.80
C ILE A 136 -6.57 -4.30 1.76
N LEU A 137 -5.33 -3.96 1.43
CA LEU A 137 -4.40 -3.27 2.33
C LEU A 137 -4.11 -1.87 1.79
N LEU A 138 -4.35 -0.84 2.60
CA LEU A 138 -4.30 0.55 2.16
C LEU A 138 -2.95 1.20 2.48
N PHE A 139 -2.33 1.77 1.46
CA PHE A 139 -1.06 2.49 1.51
C PHE A 139 -1.24 3.90 0.94
N VAL A 140 -0.97 4.94 1.74
CA VAL A 140 -1.21 6.34 1.35
C VAL A 140 0.03 7.18 1.53
N ARG A 141 0.30 8.09 0.60
CA ARG A 141 1.31 9.14 0.79
C ARG A 141 0.79 10.50 0.39
N LYS A 142 1.28 11.54 1.05
CA LYS A 142 1.00 12.95 0.73
C LYS A 142 1.92 13.40 -0.41
N ASN A 143 1.34 13.69 -1.58
CA ASN A 143 1.96 14.21 -2.82
C ASN A 143 3.34 13.65 -3.25
N LYS A 144 3.88 14.13 -4.37
CA LYS A 144 4.95 13.50 -5.19
C LYS A 144 6.26 14.28 -5.25
N ASP A 145 6.38 15.42 -4.56
CA ASP A 145 7.53 16.32 -4.68
C ASP A 145 8.78 15.88 -3.91
N ASP A 146 8.68 14.80 -3.12
CA ASP A 146 9.85 14.22 -2.48
C ASP A 146 10.75 13.54 -3.53
N LYS A 147 12.00 14.02 -3.61
CA LYS A 147 13.11 13.42 -4.39
C LYS A 147 13.58 12.08 -3.82
N GLU A 148 12.90 11.57 -2.79
CA GLU A 148 13.20 10.34 -2.08
C GLU A 148 12.47 9.12 -2.70
N ALA A 149 12.72 7.94 -2.14
CA ALA A 149 12.02 6.72 -2.53
C ALA A 149 10.49 6.89 -2.36
N LYS A 150 9.70 6.25 -3.24
CA LYS A 150 8.24 6.30 -3.15
C LYS A 150 7.75 5.43 -1.98
N GLU A 151 7.70 6.03 -0.80
CA GLU A 151 7.21 5.44 0.43
C GLU A 151 5.76 5.83 0.73
N PHE A 152 5.02 4.91 1.35
CA PHE A 152 3.60 5.06 1.69
C PHE A 152 3.34 4.63 3.12
N TYR A 153 2.55 5.41 3.85
CA TYR A 153 2.01 5.01 5.14
C TYR A 153 1.06 3.83 4.97
N PHE A 154 1.31 2.73 5.69
CA PHE A 154 0.33 1.66 5.82
C PHE A 154 -0.78 2.07 6.79
N LEU A 155 -2.02 2.08 6.32
CA LEU A 155 -3.19 2.52 7.09
C LEU A 155 -4.10 1.38 7.55
N GLY A 156 -3.68 0.13 7.32
CA GLY A 156 -4.46 -1.06 7.72
C GLY A 156 -5.26 -1.66 6.58
N GLU A 157 -6.17 -2.57 6.96
CA GLU A 157 -7.08 -3.25 6.06
C GLU A 157 -8.35 -2.41 5.80
N VAL A 158 -8.82 -2.42 4.56
CA VAL A 158 -10.05 -1.75 4.13
C VAL A 158 -11.08 -2.72 3.58
N PHE A 159 -12.34 -2.34 3.71
CA PHE A 159 -13.49 -3.11 3.26
C PHE A 159 -14.34 -2.26 2.33
N ALA A 160 -14.50 -2.69 1.09
CA ALA A 160 -15.43 -2.06 0.16
C ALA A 160 -16.87 -2.21 0.69
N GLN A 161 -17.58 -1.10 0.81
CA GLN A 161 -18.95 -1.03 1.33
C GLN A 161 -19.96 -0.88 0.19
N GLY A 162 -21.10 -1.54 0.32
CA GLY A 162 -22.19 -1.45 -0.66
C GLY A 162 -21.81 -2.07 -2.00
N GLU A 163 -22.07 -1.35 -3.09
CA GLU A 163 -21.80 -1.76 -4.47
C GLU A 163 -20.93 -0.70 -5.18
N PRO A 164 -20.11 -1.09 -6.18
CA PRO A 164 -19.33 -0.16 -6.96
C PRO A 164 -20.24 0.81 -7.72
N ILE A 165 -19.95 2.10 -7.60
CA ILE A 165 -20.74 3.16 -8.23
C ILE A 165 -20.09 3.49 -9.58
N PRO A 166 -20.76 3.26 -10.72
CA PRO A 166 -20.17 3.53 -12.03
C PRO A 166 -19.95 5.02 -12.22
N ILE A 167 -18.79 5.39 -12.75
CA ILE A 167 -18.47 6.77 -13.14
C ILE A 167 -17.84 6.82 -14.53
N LYS A 168 -17.81 8.02 -15.10
CA LYS A 168 -17.08 8.32 -16.33
C LYS A 168 -15.97 9.31 -16.03
N MET A 169 -14.73 8.96 -16.36
CA MET A 169 -13.62 9.89 -16.18
C MET A 169 -13.76 11.08 -17.13
N GLU A 170 -13.86 12.30 -16.61
CA GLU A 170 -14.13 13.50 -17.43
C GLU A 170 -13.10 13.73 -18.54
N LYS A 171 -11.82 13.47 -18.25
CA LYS A 171 -10.72 13.73 -19.19
C LYS A 171 -10.63 12.72 -20.34
N THR A 172 -10.95 11.44 -20.08
CA THR A 172 -10.76 10.35 -21.07
C THR A 172 -12.07 9.79 -21.62
N GLY A 173 -13.19 9.96 -20.90
CA GLY A 173 -14.47 9.29 -21.20
C GLY A 173 -14.50 7.81 -20.84
N ASP A 174 -13.43 7.29 -20.23
CA ASP A 174 -13.32 5.89 -19.84
C ASP A 174 -14.27 5.54 -18.68
N ASP A 175 -14.65 4.27 -18.63
CA ASP A 175 -15.35 3.72 -17.48
C ASP A 175 -14.40 3.58 -16.29
N ALA A 176 -14.91 3.92 -15.11
CA ALA A 176 -14.32 3.58 -13.82
C ALA A 176 -15.47 3.34 -12.83
N PHE A 177 -15.14 3.01 -11.60
CA PHE A 177 -16.12 2.99 -10.52
C PHE A 177 -15.53 3.53 -9.21
N GLU A 178 -16.38 4.16 -8.41
CA GLU A 178 -16.07 4.55 -7.05
C GLU A 178 -16.21 3.36 -6.10
N ILE A 179 -15.32 3.32 -5.12
CA ILE A 179 -15.27 2.35 -4.04
C ILE A 179 -15.33 3.12 -2.72
N ASN A 180 -16.35 2.85 -1.92
CA ASN A 180 -16.47 3.36 -0.56
C ASN A 180 -15.74 2.40 0.38
N TYR A 181 -14.52 2.74 0.77
CA TYR A 181 -13.76 1.98 1.75
C TYR A 181 -14.12 2.38 3.17
N LYS A 182 -14.33 1.37 4.02
CA LYS A 182 -14.26 1.50 5.47
C LYS A 182 -12.96 0.87 5.97
N LEU A 183 -12.15 1.62 6.69
CA LEU A 183 -11.00 1.09 7.43
C LEU A 183 -11.52 0.38 8.69
N ASP A 184 -10.90 -0.73 9.08
CA ASP A 184 -11.27 -1.37 10.34
C ASP A 184 -10.74 -0.63 11.57
N VAL A 185 -9.57 0.01 11.43
CA VAL A 185 -8.96 0.90 12.41
C VAL A 185 -8.98 2.31 11.82
N PRO A 186 -9.66 3.28 12.46
CA PRO A 186 -9.59 4.67 12.03
C PRO A 186 -8.13 5.16 11.95
N VAL A 187 -7.79 5.96 10.94
CA VAL A 187 -6.47 6.58 10.83
C VAL A 187 -6.19 7.40 12.10
N ARG A 188 -5.00 7.24 12.69
CA ARG A 188 -4.56 8.02 13.85
C ARG A 188 -4.61 9.51 13.52
N GLU A 189 -5.05 10.31 14.48
CA GLU A 189 -5.42 11.71 14.25
C GLU A 189 -4.29 12.55 13.66
N ASP A 190 -3.08 12.44 14.19
CA ASP A 190 -1.88 13.12 13.70
C ASP A 190 -1.54 12.74 12.25
N ILE A 191 -1.61 11.45 11.91
CA ILE A 191 -1.36 10.95 10.55
C ILE A 191 -2.46 11.42 9.60
N TYR A 192 -3.71 11.38 10.04
CA TYR A 192 -4.84 11.84 9.26
C TYR A 192 -4.72 13.34 8.95
N GLU A 193 -4.50 14.16 9.97
CA GLU A 193 -4.28 15.61 9.82
C GLU A 193 -3.10 15.91 8.91
N TYR A 194 -1.99 15.18 9.05
CA TYR A 194 -0.86 15.29 8.14
C TYR A 194 -1.26 15.01 6.69
N ILE A 195 -1.93 13.88 6.41
CA ILE A 195 -2.32 13.48 5.05
C ILE A 195 -3.33 14.46 4.43
N VAL A 196 -4.33 14.93 5.19
CA VAL A 196 -5.43 15.76 4.69
C VAL A 196 -5.20 17.27 4.85
N SER A 197 -4.08 17.69 5.44
CA SER A 197 -3.66 19.09 5.43
C SER A 197 -3.29 19.50 4.00
N GLU A 198 -3.58 20.75 3.66
CA GLU A 198 -3.11 21.36 2.41
C GLU A 198 -1.57 21.30 2.34
N ALA A 199 -1.04 21.26 1.13
CA ALA A 199 0.40 21.23 0.88
C ALA A 199 1.01 22.64 1.00
#